data_AF-A0A822E3Y9-F1
#
_entry.id   AF-A0A822E3Y9-F1
#
_cell.length_a   1.000
_cell.length_b   1.000
_cell.length_c   1.000
_cell.angle_alpha   90.00
_cell.angle_beta   90.00
_cell.angle_gamma   90.00
#
_symmetry.space_group_name_H-M   'P 1'
#
loop_
_entity.id
_entity.type
_entity.pdbx_description
1 polymer ?
#
loop_
_entity_poly.entity_id
_entity_poly.type
_entity_poly.pdbx_seq_one_letter_code
_entity_poly.pdbx_strand_id
1 'polypeptide(L)'
;MVTFIDNHDMARFLTENNDRQALHQALVFLFTQRGTPCVYYGLEQYLHEDINGGSDPWNRPMMPRDGFDRQSEAFQLIKRLSQLKQTLPALKWGDYRARHVSDDVLVYERQFG
;
A
#
# COMPACT_ATOMS: atom_id res chain seq x y z
N MET A 1 1.15 0.99 16.18
CA MET A 1 0.20 1.73 15.31
C MET A 1 -0.01 0.91 14.05
N VAL A 2 -1.27 0.77 13.63
CA VAL A 2 -1.62 0.20 12.33
C VAL A 2 -1.60 1.33 11.31
N THR A 3 -0.95 1.11 10.17
CA THR A 3 -0.87 2.06 9.07
C THR A 3 -1.60 1.49 7.86
N PHE A 4 -2.26 2.34 7.09
CA PHE A 4 -2.99 1.96 5.87
C PHE A 4 -2.98 3.14 4.90
N ILE A 5 -3.22 2.87 3.62
CA ILE A 5 -3.37 3.90 2.59
C ILE A 5 -4.85 4.13 2.23
N ASP A 6 -5.70 3.14 2.46
CA ASP A 6 -7.14 3.21 2.36
C ASP A 6 -7.81 2.21 3.32
N ASN A 7 -9.11 2.39 3.56
CA ASN A 7 -9.93 1.47 4.35
C ASN A 7 -11.43 1.64 3.99
N HIS A 8 -12.31 1.03 4.79
CA HIS A 8 -13.76 1.03 4.58
C HIS A 8 -14.50 2.33 4.92
N ASP A 9 -13.81 3.34 5.47
CA ASP A 9 -14.37 4.63 5.88
C ASP A 9 -13.91 5.79 4.97
N MET A 10 -13.16 5.50 3.90
CA MET A 10 -12.69 6.48 2.93
C MET A 10 -12.73 5.90 1.50
N ALA A 11 -12.62 6.78 0.50
CA ALA A 11 -12.48 6.33 -0.88
C ALA A 11 -11.21 5.47 -1.03
N ARG A 12 -11.24 4.54 -1.98
CA ARG A 12 -10.06 3.72 -2.27
C ARG A 12 -8.98 4.58 -2.92
N PHE A 13 -7.72 4.24 -2.70
CA PHE A 13 -6.60 5.04 -3.20
C PHE A 13 -6.68 5.28 -4.72
N LEU A 14 -7.07 4.25 -5.48
CA LEU A 14 -7.22 4.35 -6.94
C LEU A 14 -8.44 5.16 -7.41
N THR A 15 -9.45 5.32 -6.55
CA THR A 15 -10.58 6.20 -6.86
C THR A 15 -10.19 7.67 -6.67
N GLU A 16 -9.37 7.98 -5.66
CA GLU A 16 -8.84 9.34 -5.48
C GLU A 16 -7.78 9.70 -6.53
N ASN A 17 -6.93 8.73 -6.90
CA ASN A 17 -5.92 8.88 -7.93
C ASN A 17 -5.75 7.58 -8.71
N ASN A 18 -6.31 7.53 -9.93
CA ASN A 18 -6.28 6.34 -10.79
C ASN A 18 -4.91 6.16 -11.48
N ASP A 19 -3.86 6.07 -10.68
CA ASP A 19 -2.49 5.82 -11.09
C ASP A 19 -1.90 4.64 -10.32
N ARG A 20 -1.65 3.55 -11.04
CA ARG A 20 -1.08 2.32 -10.47
C ARG A 20 0.35 2.51 -10.02
N GLN A 21 1.13 3.38 -10.65
CA GLN A 21 2.50 3.67 -10.25
C GLN A 21 2.51 4.41 -8.91
N ALA A 22 1.62 5.37 -8.73
CA ALA A 22 1.43 6.04 -7.44
C ALA A 22 1.01 5.04 -6.34
N LEU A 23 0.09 4.11 -6.64
CA LEU A 23 -0.28 3.04 -5.71
C LEU A 23 0.92 2.16 -5.34
N HIS A 24 1.76 1.77 -6.30
CA HIS A 24 2.95 0.96 -6.03
C HIS A 24 3.95 1.70 -5.15
N GLN A 25 4.16 3.00 -5.37
CA GLN A 25 5.01 3.82 -4.51
C GLN A 25 4.42 3.93 -3.10
N ALA A 26 3.11 4.14 -2.97
CA ALA A 26 2.41 4.17 -1.69
C ALA A 26 2.54 2.83 -0.93
N LEU A 27 2.46 1.70 -1.63
CA LEU A 27 2.71 0.37 -1.07
C LEU A 27 4.15 0.20 -0.60
N VAL A 28 5.14 0.59 -1.41
CA VAL A 28 6.55 0.54 -1.00
C VAL A 28 6.76 1.37 0.26
N PHE A 29 6.21 2.58 0.31
CA PHE A 29 6.28 3.45 1.48
C PHE A 29 5.62 2.79 2.71
N LEU A 30 4.37 2.34 2.58
CA LEU A 30 3.60 1.69 3.66
C LEU A 30 4.36 0.52 4.30
N PHE A 31 4.99 -0.33 3.49
CA PHE A 31 5.69 -1.51 4.00
C PHE A 31 7.08 -1.20 4.57
N THR A 32 7.72 -0.13 4.13
CA THR A 32 9.09 0.23 4.55
C THR A 32 9.14 1.32 5.63
N GLN A 33 7.99 1.88 6.03
CA GLN A 33 7.85 2.75 7.21
C GLN A 33 7.68 1.97 8.53
N ARG A 34 7.81 2.69 9.65
CA ARG A 34 7.46 2.17 10.99
C ARG A 34 5.95 1.96 11.09
N GLY A 35 5.55 0.89 11.78
CA GLY A 35 4.14 0.51 11.95
C GLY A 35 3.82 -0.86 11.37
N THR A 36 2.60 -1.32 11.64
CA THR A 36 2.05 -2.56 11.10
C THR A 36 1.20 -2.20 9.88
N PRO A 37 1.67 -2.50 8.65
CA PRO A 37 0.92 -2.18 7.44
C PRO A 37 -0.35 -3.04 7.38
N CYS A 38 -1.47 -2.40 7.07
CA CYS A 38 -2.76 -3.01 6.80
C CYS A 38 -3.12 -2.74 5.35
N VAL A 39 -3.41 -3.80 4.61
CA VAL A 39 -3.86 -3.75 3.22
C VAL A 39 -5.35 -4.02 3.22
N TYR A 40 -6.13 -3.12 2.63
CA TYR A 40 -7.56 -3.32 2.48
C TYR A 40 -7.83 -4.32 1.34
N TYR A 41 -8.81 -5.19 1.52
CA TYR A 41 -9.02 -6.32 0.61
C TYR A 41 -9.25 -5.85 -0.83
N GLY A 42 -8.67 -6.58 -1.78
CA GLY A 42 -8.79 -6.29 -3.21
C GLY A 42 -7.87 -5.18 -3.71
N LEU A 43 -7.15 -4.46 -2.84
CA LEU A 43 -6.11 -3.53 -3.28
C LEU A 43 -5.03 -4.26 -4.08
N GLU A 44 -4.68 -5.47 -3.67
CA GLU A 44 -3.78 -6.38 -4.39
C GLU A 44 -4.32 -6.82 -5.76
N GLN A 45 -5.57 -6.49 -6.09
CA GLN A 45 -6.23 -6.73 -7.37
C GLN A 45 -6.62 -5.42 -8.08
N TYR A 46 -6.16 -4.26 -7.59
CA TYR A 46 -6.59 -2.95 -8.06
C TYR A 46 -8.11 -2.73 -7.99
N LEU A 47 -8.78 -3.39 -7.05
CA LEU A 47 -10.23 -3.34 -6.94
C LEU A 47 -10.67 -1.95 -6.44
N HIS A 48 -11.50 -1.26 -7.23
CA HIS A 48 -12.11 0.02 -6.89
C HIS A 48 -13.39 0.26 -7.71
N GLU A 49 -14.30 1.10 -7.19
CA GLU A 49 -15.49 1.58 -7.88
C GLU A 49 -15.59 3.10 -7.68
N ASP A 50 -15.72 3.83 -8.79
CA ASP A 50 -15.63 5.30 -8.79
C ASP A 50 -17.00 5.99 -8.74
N ILE A 51 -18.06 5.21 -8.56
CA ILE A 51 -19.42 5.74 -8.44
C ILE A 51 -19.47 6.67 -7.22
N ASN A 52 -19.99 7.88 -7.42
CA ASN A 52 -20.05 8.91 -6.38
C ASN A 52 -18.69 9.20 -5.73
N GLY A 53 -17.59 9.10 -6.49
CA GLY A 53 -16.23 9.33 -5.99
C GLY A 53 -15.73 8.24 -5.03
N GLY A 54 -16.32 7.04 -5.07
CA GLY A 54 -15.91 5.93 -4.22
C GLY A 54 -16.29 6.09 -2.75
N SER A 55 -17.21 7.01 -2.43
CA SER A 55 -17.76 7.12 -1.08
C SER A 55 -18.46 5.81 -0.68
N ASP A 56 -18.54 5.51 0.62
CA ASP A 56 -19.39 4.42 1.11
C ASP A 56 -20.80 4.50 0.48
N PRO A 57 -21.34 3.40 -0.09
CA PRO A 57 -20.86 2.01 -0.04
C PRO A 57 -19.90 1.58 -1.16
N TRP A 58 -19.56 2.46 -2.10
CA TRP A 58 -18.81 2.12 -3.32
C TRP A 58 -17.33 1.80 -3.06
N ASN A 59 -16.77 2.15 -1.90
CA ASN A 59 -15.46 1.66 -1.47
C ASN A 59 -15.46 0.19 -1.00
N ARG A 60 -16.61 -0.48 -0.97
CA ARG A 60 -16.79 -1.89 -0.55
C ARG A 60 -17.22 -2.81 -1.71
N PRO A 61 -16.58 -2.73 -2.89
CA PRO A 61 -16.95 -3.59 -4.00
C PRO A 61 -16.74 -5.06 -3.64
N MET A 62 -17.56 -5.91 -4.25
CA MET A 62 -17.44 -7.36 -4.06
C MET A 62 -16.14 -7.84 -4.69
N MET A 63 -15.35 -8.61 -3.95
CA MET A 63 -14.21 -9.31 -4.54
C MET A 63 -14.69 -10.25 -5.65
N PRO A 64 -14.01 -10.27 -6.81
CA PRO A 64 -14.29 -11.25 -7.84
C PRO A 64 -14.23 -12.66 -7.24
N ARG A 65 -15.34 -13.42 -7.34
CA ARG A 65 -15.40 -14.80 -6.83
C ARG A 65 -14.45 -15.71 -7.59
N ASP A 66 -14.34 -15.48 -8.89
CA ASP A 66 -13.45 -16.19 -9.79
C ASP A 66 -12.39 -15.21 -10.32
N GLY A 67 -11.19 -15.72 -10.61
CA GLY A 67 -10.15 -14.93 -11.29
C GLY A 67 -9.29 -14.05 -10.37
N PHE A 68 -9.08 -14.44 -9.10
CA PHE A 68 -8.05 -13.82 -8.28
C PHE A 68 -6.68 -14.00 -8.93
N ASP A 69 -6.11 -12.90 -9.41
CA ASP A 69 -4.87 -12.89 -10.16
C ASP A 69 -3.67 -12.76 -9.22
N ARG A 70 -3.02 -13.90 -8.98
CA ARG A 70 -1.75 -13.94 -8.24
C ARG A 70 -0.58 -13.40 -9.04
N GLN A 71 -0.74 -13.11 -10.33
CA GLN A 71 0.30 -12.52 -11.17
C GLN A 71 0.15 -11.00 -11.29
N SER A 72 -0.88 -10.40 -10.69
CA SER A 72 -1.01 -8.95 -10.66
C SER A 72 0.23 -8.32 -10.03
N GLU A 73 0.69 -7.20 -10.59
CA GLU A 73 1.90 -6.55 -10.10
C GLU A 73 1.76 -6.11 -8.63
N ALA A 74 0.57 -5.60 -8.24
CA ALA A 74 0.28 -5.24 -6.85
C ALA A 74 0.38 -6.45 -5.91
N PHE A 75 -0.17 -7.61 -6.30
CA PHE A 75 -0.06 -8.83 -5.50
C PHE A 75 1.39 -9.27 -5.32
N GLN A 76 2.15 -9.32 -6.41
CA GLN A 76 3.57 -9.72 -6.38
C GLN A 76 4.41 -8.73 -5.57
N LEU A 77 4.12 -7.43 -5.68
CA LEU A 77 4.77 -6.38 -4.91
C LEU A 77 4.47 -6.53 -3.41
N ILE A 78 3.20 -6.65 -3.02
CA ILE A 78 2.80 -6.86 -1.61
C ILE A 78 3.43 -8.13 -1.05
N LYS A 79 3.46 -9.22 -1.82
CA LYS A 79 4.13 -10.47 -1.42
C LYS A 79 5.62 -10.24 -1.12
N ARG A 80 6.34 -9.57 -2.02
CA ARG A 80 7.78 -9.28 -1.86
C ARG A 80 8.04 -8.32 -0.69
N LEU A 81 7.24 -7.26 -0.56
CA LEU A 81 7.34 -6.28 0.53
C LEU A 81 7.03 -6.91 1.90
N SER A 82 6.03 -7.79 1.96
CA SER A 82 5.69 -8.55 3.17
C SER A 82 6.86 -9.44 3.61
N GLN A 83 7.50 -10.14 2.65
CA GLN A 83 8.70 -10.93 2.92
C GLN A 83 9.84 -10.04 3.43
N LEU A 84 10.15 -8.94 2.74
CA LEU A 84 11.20 -8.00 3.16
C LEU A 84 10.98 -7.46 4.57
N LYS A 85 9.76 -7.01 4.88
CA LYS A 85 9.43 -6.50 6.22
C LYS A 85 9.56 -7.59 7.27
N GLN A 86 9.24 -8.84 6.96
CA GLN A 86 9.40 -9.98 7.88
C GLN A 86 10.87 -10.35 8.11
N THR A 87 11.72 -10.24 7.09
CA THR A 87 13.11 -10.70 7.16
C THR A 87 14.10 -9.63 7.62
N LEU A 88 13.80 -8.35 7.41
CA LEU A 88 14.71 -7.23 7.72
C LEU A 88 14.32 -6.52 9.03
N PRO A 89 15.08 -6.68 10.13
CA PRO A 89 14.82 -5.99 11.40
C PRO A 89 14.74 -4.47 11.26
N ALA A 90 15.54 -3.88 10.37
CA ALA A 90 15.54 -2.45 10.05
C ALA A 90 14.15 -1.93 9.66
N LEU A 91 13.38 -2.68 8.88
CA LEU A 91 12.04 -2.24 8.46
C LEU A 91 11.00 -2.33 9.58
N LYS A 92 11.21 -3.22 10.55
CA LYS A 92 10.32 -3.39 11.71
C LYS A 92 10.61 -2.37 12.81
N TRP A 93 11.87 -2.29 13.23
CA TRP A 93 12.27 -1.60 14.46
C TRP A 93 13.27 -0.47 14.21
N GLY A 94 13.92 -0.46 13.06
CA GLY A 94 14.98 0.50 12.77
C GLY A 94 14.52 1.96 12.83
N ASP A 95 15.44 2.83 13.14
CA ASP A 95 15.22 4.27 13.14
C ASP A 95 15.14 4.80 11.71
N TYR A 96 14.44 5.92 11.54
CA TYR A 96 14.23 6.56 10.26
C TYR A 96 15.19 7.73 10.11
N ARG A 97 15.85 7.83 8.95
CA ARG A 97 16.65 8.99 8.58
C ARG A 97 16.36 9.41 7.15
N ALA A 98 15.86 10.62 6.96
CA ALA A 98 15.77 11.22 5.64
C ALA A 98 17.18 11.44 5.08
N ARG A 99 17.41 11.02 3.84
CA ARG A 99 18.69 11.16 3.13
C ARG A 99 18.61 12.21 2.02
N HIS A 100 17.45 12.31 1.37
CA HIS A 100 17.14 13.35 0.40
C HIS A 100 15.64 13.62 0.41
N VAL A 101 15.26 14.89 0.32
CA VAL A 101 13.87 15.34 0.21
C VAL A 101 13.86 16.48 -0.81
N SER A 102 13.05 16.32 -1.85
CA SER A 102 12.69 17.36 -2.81
C SER A 102 11.18 17.32 -3.04
N ASP A 103 10.69 18.17 -3.95
CA ASP A 103 9.26 18.21 -4.28
C ASP A 103 8.76 16.88 -4.87
N ASP A 104 9.62 16.17 -5.61
CA ASP A 104 9.25 14.95 -6.34
C ASP A 104 9.91 13.67 -5.81
N VAL A 105 10.92 13.77 -4.94
CA VAL A 105 11.74 12.61 -4.54
C VAL A 105 11.97 12.57 -3.03
N LEU A 106 11.60 11.43 -2.43
CA LEU A 106 11.93 11.09 -1.06
C LEU A 106 12.88 9.88 -1.02
N VAL A 107 14.05 10.06 -0.40
CA VAL A 107 14.99 8.97 -0.09
C VAL A 107 15.19 8.92 1.41
N TYR A 108 14.99 7.76 2.02
CA TYR A 108 15.23 7.53 3.44
C TYR A 108 15.91 6.20 3.71
N GLU A 109 16.51 6.16 4.88
CA GLU A 109 17.21 5.01 5.43
C GLU A 109 16.45 4.49 6.65
N ARG A 110 16.41 3.16 6.77
CA ARG A 110 15.98 2.45 7.98
C ARG A 110 17.19 1.70 8.53
N GLN A 111 17.62 2.02 9.74
CA GLN A 111 18.80 1.40 10.36
C GLN A 111 18.42 0.76 11.69
N PHE A 112 18.87 -0.48 11.91
CA PHE A 112 18.68 -1.20 13.16
C PHE A 112 19.98 -1.87 13.59
N GLY A 113 20.44 -1.57 14.81
CA GLY A 113 21.80 -1.86 15.27
C GLY A 113 22.81 -0.87 14.71
#